data_AF-A0A7Y5TG01-F1
#
_entry.id   AF-A0A7Y5TG01-F1
#
_cell.length_a   1.000
_cell.length_b   1.000
_cell.length_c   1.000
_cell.angle_alpha   90.00
_cell.angle_beta   90.00
_cell.angle_gamma   90.00
#
_symmetry.space_group_name_H-M   'P 1'
#
loop_
_entity.id
_entity.type
_entity.pdbx_description
1 polymer ?
#
loop_
_entity_poly.entity_id
_entity_poly.type
_entity_poly.pdbx_seq_one_letter_code
_entity_poly.pdbx_strand_id
1 'polypeptide(L)'
;VVISGSAVNLGQQNMTVQIAAQADPNATTKPTGSEVQLGPREQVSLATKGLQLTGVNAKPGGIVAVTVTSSSGGTAVVKVPVLPATGYYATVTPAPTGA
;
A
#
# COMPACT_ATOMS: atom_id res chain seq x y z
N VAL A 1 8.03 -3.16 -4.51
CA VAL A 1 6.86 -4.06 -4.76
C VAL A 1 5.62 -3.19 -4.95
N VAL A 2 4.67 -3.58 -5.82
CA VAL A 2 3.40 -2.84 -6.01
C VAL A 2 2.31 -3.40 -5.11
N ILE A 3 1.46 -2.54 -4.58
CA ILE A 3 0.25 -2.94 -3.85
C ILE A 3 -0.94 -2.94 -4.81
N SER A 4 -1.67 -4.06 -4.86
CA SER A 4 -2.98 -4.12 -5.50
C SER A 4 -4.08 -4.21 -4.44
N GLY A 5 -5.15 -3.46 -4.65
CA GLY A 5 -6.29 -3.39 -3.73
C GLY A 5 -7.14 -2.15 -4.01
N SER A 6 -8.13 -1.91 -3.16
CA SER A 6 -8.99 -0.72 -3.22
C SER A 6 -9.02 -0.02 -1.87
N ALA A 7 -8.83 1.29 -1.87
CA ALA A 7 -9.14 2.13 -0.72
C ALA A 7 -10.50 2.81 -0.95
N VAL A 8 -11.34 2.84 0.08
CA VAL A 8 -12.68 3.44 0.02
C VAL A 8 -12.81 4.43 1.17
N ASN A 9 -13.15 5.68 0.85
CA ASN A 9 -13.51 6.69 1.83
C ASN A 9 -15.03 6.73 1.98
N LEU A 10 -15.55 6.20 3.08
CA LEU A 10 -16.99 6.27 3.39
C LEU A 10 -17.39 7.58 4.07
N GLY A 11 -16.41 8.42 4.44
CA GLY A 11 -16.61 9.69 5.09
C GLY A 11 -17.07 10.81 4.14
N GLN A 12 -17.32 11.97 4.74
CA GLN A 12 -17.76 13.19 4.05
C GLN A 12 -16.62 14.21 3.83
N GLN A 13 -15.40 13.87 4.25
CA GLN A 13 -14.23 14.74 4.17
C GLN A 13 -13.14 14.08 3.34
N ASN A 14 -12.24 14.89 2.77
CA ASN A 14 -11.02 14.39 2.13
C ASN A 14 -10.18 13.62 3.15
N MET A 15 -9.54 12.55 2.69
CA MET A 15 -8.75 11.66 3.52
C MET A 15 -7.44 11.34 2.82
N THR A 16 -6.33 11.42 3.55
CA THR A 16 -5.04 10.92 3.07
C THR A 16 -4.76 9.60 3.77
N VAL A 17 -4.41 8.59 2.98
CA VAL A 17 -4.06 7.25 3.45
C VAL A 17 -2.61 6.99 3.11
N GLN A 18 -1.78 6.84 4.13
CA GLN A 18 -0.39 6.45 4.01
C GLN A 18 -0.28 4.93 4.18
N ILE A 19 0.44 4.28 3.28
CA ILE A 19 0.55 2.82 3.22
C ILE A 19 2.02 2.45 3.17
N ALA A 20 2.52 1.78 4.22
CA ALA A 20 3.91 1.39 4.35
C ALA A 20 4.02 -0.08 4.81
N ALA A 21 5.10 -0.77 4.43
CA ALA A 21 5.35 -2.10 4.98
C ALA A 21 5.56 -1.95 6.49
N GLN A 22 5.12 -2.92 7.28
CA GLN A 22 5.39 -2.89 8.70
C GLN A 22 6.91 -2.97 8.91
N ALA A 23 7.45 -2.05 9.70
CA ALA A 23 8.87 -2.06 10.04
C ALA A 23 9.21 -3.38 10.74
N ASP A 24 10.18 -4.10 10.20
CA ASP A 24 10.84 -5.16 10.96
C ASP A 24 11.60 -4.48 12.10
N PRO A 25 11.33 -4.84 13.38
CA PRO A 25 12.02 -4.25 14.52
C PRO A 25 13.55 -4.43 14.48
N ASN A 26 14.06 -5.34 13.65
CA ASN A 26 15.49 -5.59 13.46
C ASN A 26 16.07 -4.96 12.18
N ALA A 27 15.26 -4.30 11.35
CA ALA A 27 15.75 -3.65 10.14
C ALA A 27 16.40 -2.29 10.46
N THR A 28 17.57 -2.06 9.89
CA THR A 28 18.32 -0.78 10.00
C THR A 28 17.70 0.36 9.19
N THR A 29 16.77 0.04 8.28
CA THR A 29 16.07 1.02 7.44
C THR A 29 14.56 0.91 7.66
N LYS A 30 13.94 2.04 8.02
CA LYS A 30 12.47 2.14 8.10
C LYS A 30 11.88 1.96 6.70
N PRO A 31 10.91 1.07 6.50
CA PRO A 31 10.22 0.95 5.22
C PRO A 31 9.55 2.27 4.87
N THR A 32 9.76 2.72 3.63
CA THR A 32 9.04 3.85 3.06
C THR A 32 7.76 3.34 2.39
N GLY A 33 6.71 4.12 2.54
CA GLY A 33 5.40 3.86 1.95
C GLY A 33 5.03 4.87 0.88
N SER A 34 3.81 4.74 0.36
CA SER A 34 3.20 5.70 -0.54
C SER A 34 1.91 6.26 0.06
N GLU A 35 1.50 7.42 -0.42
CA GLU A 35 0.28 8.08 0.00
C GLU A 35 -0.78 8.06 -1.10
N VAL A 36 -2.03 7.97 -0.69
CA VAL A 36 -3.20 8.08 -1.56
C VAL A 36 -4.16 9.08 -0.96
N GLN A 37 -4.58 10.05 -1.76
CA GLN A 37 -5.68 10.93 -1.42
C GLN A 37 -7.00 10.35 -1.92
N LEU A 38 -8.02 10.42 -1.08
CA LEU A 38 -9.39 10.04 -1.40
C LEU A 38 -10.32 11.19 -1.01
N GLY A 39 -11.12 11.65 -1.96
CA GLY A 39 -12.24 12.54 -1.72
C GLY A 39 -13.38 11.86 -0.96
N PRO A 40 -14.44 12.61 -0.60
CA PRO A 40 -15.60 12.09 0.10
C PRO A 40 -16.31 11.04 -0.76
N ARG A 41 -16.71 9.91 -0.15
CA ARG A 41 -17.41 8.81 -0.85
C ARG A 41 -16.65 8.24 -2.05
N GLU A 42 -15.34 8.46 -2.14
CA GLU A 42 -14.52 8.01 -3.27
C GLU A 42 -13.96 6.60 -3.02
N GLN A 43 -13.86 5.81 -4.10
CA GLN A 43 -13.12 4.57 -4.16
C GLN A 43 -11.99 4.67 -5.18
N VAL A 44 -10.78 4.31 -4.76
CA VAL A 44 -9.57 4.35 -5.58
C VAL A 44 -8.96 2.96 -5.69
N SER A 45 -8.60 2.57 -6.91
CA SER A 45 -7.75 1.39 -7.16
C SER A 45 -6.30 1.71 -6.84
N LEU A 46 -5.70 0.96 -5.91
CA LEU A 46 -4.32 1.18 -5.48
C LEU A 46 -3.30 0.76 -6.56
N ALA A 47 -3.66 -0.22 -7.38
CA ALA A 47 -2.79 -0.71 -8.46
C ALA A 47 -2.55 0.36 -9.55
N THR A 48 -3.49 1.28 -9.76
CA THR A 48 -3.36 2.36 -10.75
C THR A 48 -2.66 3.60 -10.22
N LYS A 49 -2.41 3.67 -8.91
CA LYS A 49 -1.71 4.78 -8.27
C LYS A 49 -0.19 4.57 -8.18
N GLY A 50 0.32 3.43 -8.66
CA GLY A 50 1.76 3.17 -8.71
C GLY A 50 2.41 3.09 -7.33
N LEU A 51 1.67 2.70 -6.30
CA LEU A 51 2.18 2.70 -4.93
C LEU A 51 3.33 1.71 -4.78
N GLN A 52 4.43 2.17 -4.18
CA GLN A 52 5.62 1.37 -3.97
C GLN A 52 5.86 1.13 -2.49
N LEU A 53 6.02 -0.14 -2.14
CA LEU A 53 6.57 -0.54 -0.86
C LEU A 53 8.04 -0.89 -1.01
N THR A 54 8.87 -0.28 -0.17
CA THR A 54 10.28 -0.66 0.03
C THR A 54 10.40 -1.56 1.28
N GLY A 55 11.51 -2.31 1.38
CA GLY A 55 11.76 -3.19 2.53
C GLY A 55 10.91 -4.47 2.59
N VAL A 56 10.19 -4.80 1.52
CA VAL A 56 9.40 -6.05 1.44
C VAL A 56 10.32 -7.21 1.04
N ASN A 57 10.80 -7.97 2.04
CA ASN A 57 11.66 -9.14 1.83
C ASN A 57 10.90 -10.47 1.94
N ALA A 58 9.75 -10.57 1.26
CA ALA A 58 8.93 -11.78 1.27
C ALA A 58 8.88 -12.41 -0.13
N LYS A 59 9.06 -13.73 -0.21
CA LYS A 59 8.93 -14.50 -1.45
C LYS A 59 7.46 -14.59 -1.88
N PRO A 60 7.16 -14.75 -3.18
CA PRO A 60 5.80 -15.10 -3.63
C PRO A 60 5.22 -16.28 -2.85
N GLY A 61 3.95 -16.18 -2.44
CA GLY A 61 3.28 -17.10 -1.52
C GLY A 61 3.45 -16.75 -0.03
N GLY A 62 4.34 -15.81 0.32
CA GLY A 62 4.48 -15.27 1.67
C GLY A 62 3.41 -14.24 2.03
N ILE A 63 3.32 -13.89 3.31
CA ILE A 63 2.45 -12.84 3.83
C ILE A 63 3.31 -11.69 4.37
N VAL A 64 2.96 -10.45 4.04
CA VAL A 64 3.60 -9.23 4.50
C VAL A 64 2.60 -8.41 5.31
N ALA A 65 3.01 -7.95 6.49
CA ALA A 65 2.21 -7.00 7.24
C ALA A 65 2.43 -5.59 6.68
N VAL A 66 1.34 -4.86 6.43
CA VAL A 66 1.34 -3.51 5.88
C VAL A 66 0.57 -2.62 6.84
N THR A 67 1.20 -1.52 7.25
CA THR A 67 0.58 -0.48 8.07
C THR A 67 -0.12 0.51 7.15
N VAL A 68 -1.40 0.76 7.44
CA VAL A 68 -2.26 1.72 6.75
C VAL A 68 -2.67 2.78 7.76
N THR A 69 -2.23 4.01 7.53
CA THR A 69 -2.51 5.16 8.40
C THR A 69 -3.41 6.13 7.65
N SER A 70 -4.62 6.33 8.17
CA SER A 70 -5.53 7.36 7.68
C SER A 70 -5.43 8.61 8.53
N SER A 71 -5.44 9.79 7.88
CA SER A 71 -5.44 11.09 8.54
C SER A 71 -6.65 11.30 9.46
N SER A 72 -7.77 10.61 9.23
CA SER A 72 -9.02 10.75 10.00
C SER A 72 -9.52 9.45 10.63
N GLY A 73 -9.08 8.30 10.12
CA GLY A 73 -9.53 6.96 10.54
C GLY A 73 -8.58 6.21 11.46
N GLY A 74 -7.40 6.77 11.77
CA GLY A 74 -6.39 6.11 12.61
C GLY A 74 -5.51 5.13 11.84
N THR A 75 -4.83 4.23 12.56
CA THR A 75 -3.86 3.28 11.99
C THR A 75 -4.35 1.84 12.09
N ALA A 76 -4.20 1.07 11.02
CA ALA A 76 -4.51 -0.35 10.96
C ALA A 76 -3.34 -1.15 10.37
N VAL A 77 -3.19 -2.41 10.77
CA VAL A 77 -2.19 -3.34 10.22
C VAL A 77 -2.93 -4.44 9.44
N VAL A 78 -2.56 -4.61 8.17
CA VAL A 78 -3.20 -5.53 7.23
C VAL A 78 -2.20 -6.58 6.77
N LYS A 79 -2.63 -7.84 6.70
CA LYS A 79 -1.82 -8.95 6.17
C LYS A 79 -2.07 -9.10 4.68
N VAL A 80 -1.05 -8.88 3.86
CA VAL A 80 -1.12 -8.87 2.41
C VAL A 80 -0.31 -10.04 1.84
N PRO A 81 -0.91 -10.93 1.02
CA PRO A 81 -0.16 -11.99 0.36
C PRO A 81 0.69 -11.43 -0.79
N VAL A 82 1.90 -11.96 -0.93
CA VAL A 82 2.78 -11.64 -2.05
C VAL A 82 2.46 -12.56 -3.21
N LEU A 83 2.00 -11.98 -4.31
CA LEU A 83 1.68 -12.72 -5.52
C LEU A 83 2.83 -12.65 -6.52
N PRO A 84 3.08 -13.72 -7.30
CA PRO A 84 4.00 -13.65 -8.42
C PRO A 84 3.45 -12.69 -9.50
N ALA A 85 4.35 -11.98 -10.17
CA ALA A 85 4.01 -11.05 -11.26
C ALA A 85 3.70 -11.82 -12.57
N THR A 86 2.66 -12.66 -12.54
CA THR A 86 2.23 -13.51 -13.66
C THR A 86 0.75 -13.31 -13.98
N GLY A 87 0.33 -13.63 -15.21
CA GLY A 87 -1.07 -13.50 -15.63
C GLY A 87 -1.58 -12.06 -15.53
N TYR A 88 -2.72 -11.87 -14.85
CA TYR A 88 -3.34 -10.54 -14.65
C TYR A 88 -2.41 -9.50 -14.00
N TYR A 89 -1.43 -9.94 -13.19
CA TYR A 89 -0.50 -9.04 -12.50
C TYR A 89 0.80 -8.78 -13.28
N ALA A 90 1.00 -9.41 -14.44
CA ALA A 90 2.24 -9.27 -15.23
C ALA A 90 2.45 -7.84 -15.76
N THR A 91 1.37 -7.07 -15.94
CA THR A 91 1.41 -5.69 -16.46
C THR A 91 1.41 -4.63 -15.36
N VAL A 92 1.33 -5.02 -14.08
CA VAL A 92 1.34 -4.09 -12.95
C VAL A 92 2.77 -3.60 -12.74
N THR A 93 3.05 -2.41 -13.25
CA THR A 93 4.39 -1.81 -13.19
C THR A 93 4.48 -0.88 -11.98
N PRO A 94 5.50 -1.03 -11.09
CA PRO A 94 5.78 -0.03 -10.07
C PRO A 94 6.15 1.30 -10.75
N ALA A 95 5.33 2.33 -10.60
CA ALA A 95 5.69 3.69 -10.99
C ALA A 95 6.29 4.39 -9.77
N PRO A 96 7.47 5.01 -9.82
CA PRO A 96 7.95 5.79 -8.68
C PRO A 96 6.99 6.95 -8.46
N THR A 97 6.33 7.03 -7.32
CA THR A 97 5.72 8.28 -6.87
C THR A 97 6.87 9.22 -6.56
N GLY A 98 7.11 10.18 -7.45
CA GLY A 98 8.17 11.17 -7.31
C GLY A 98 8.06 11.93 -5.99
N ALA A 99 9.24 12.10 -5.38
CA ALA A 99 9.66 12.87 -4.19
C ALA A 99 8.61 13.72 -3.45
#